data_AF-A0A1I2U5E0-F1
#
_entry.id   AF-A0A1I2U5E0-F1
#
_cell.length_a   1.000
_cell.length_b   1.000
_cell.length_c   1.000
_cell.angle_alpha   90.00
_cell.angle_beta   90.00
_cell.angle_gamma   90.00
#
_symmetry.space_group_name_H-M   'P 1'
#
loop_
_entity.id
_entity.type
_entity.pdbx_description
1 polymer ?
#
loop_
_entity_poly.entity_id
_entity_poly.type
_entity_poly.pdbx_seq_one_letter_code
_entity_poly.pdbx_strand_id
1 'polypeptide(L)' 'MTNISTNLMSALLNNESIDEVFRSELENAVNEVLSTELTAFLNYEKYDYSGRNSGDSRNGFYGIPETLAMVSMTERTNHV' A
#
# COMPACT_ATOMS: atom_id res chain seq x y z
N MET A 1 8.13 -4.24 9.13
CA MET A 1 7.75 -5.52 8.49
C MET A 1 6.84 -6.29 9.42
N THR A 2 5.58 -6.41 9.03
CA THR A 2 4.62 -7.36 9.58
C THR A 2 5.11 -8.79 9.29
N ASN A 3 4.82 -9.74 10.19
CA ASN A 3 5.07 -11.15 9.92
C ASN A 3 3.80 -11.75 9.33
N ILE A 4 3.74 -11.82 7.99
CA ILE A 4 2.57 -12.31 7.25
C ILE A 4 2.10 -13.68 7.75
N SER A 5 3.02 -14.57 8.13
CA SER A 5 2.68 -15.89 8.65
C SER A 5 1.95 -15.81 9.99
N THR A 6 2.35 -14.89 10.88
CA THR A 6 1.67 -14.65 12.16
C THR A 6 0.29 -14.03 11.96
N ASN A 7 0.17 -13.05 11.06
CA ASN A 7 -1.09 -12.38 10.78
C ASN A 7 -2.09 -13.35 10.13
N LEU A 8 -1.64 -14.15 9.16
CA LEU A 8 -2.44 -15.19 8.53
C LEU A 8 -2.89 -16.26 9.53
N MET A 9 -2.00 -16.71 10.42
CA MET A 9 -2.35 -17.70 11.45
C MET A 9 -3.41 -17.14 12.41
N SER A 10 -3.26 -15.88 12.84
CA SER A 10 -4.24 -15.22 13.70
C SER A 10 -5.61 -15.12 13.01
N ALA A 11 -5.64 -14.70 11.74
CA ALA A 11 -6.87 -14.60 10.98
C ALA A 11 -7.57 -15.96 10.80
N LEU A 12 -6.81 -17.03 10.55
CA LEU A 12 -7.34 -18.39 10.49
C LEU A 12 -7.96 -18.84 11.82
N LEU A 13 -7.28 -18.57 12.94
CA LEU A 13 -7.77 -18.92 14.28
C LEU A 13 -9.05 -18.14 14.65
N ASN A 14 -9.14 -16.89 14.22
CA ASN A 14 -10.28 -16.01 14.49
C ASN A 14 -11.40 -16.11 13.44
N ASN A 15 -11.24 -16.96 12.41
CA ASN A 15 -12.16 -17.07 11.28
C ASN A 15 -12.43 -15.70 10.60
N GLU A 16 -11.36 -14.89 10.48
CA GLU A 16 -11.34 -13.61 9.76
C GLU A 16 -11.15 -13.83 8.24
N SER A 17 -11.39 -12.80 7.45
CA SER A 17 -11.23 -12.86 5.99
C SER A 17 -9.76 -12.97 5.60
N ILE A 18 -9.38 -14.10 4.99
CA ILE A 18 -8.03 -14.32 4.46
C ILE A 18 -7.74 -13.34 3.31
N ASP A 19 -8.73 -13.06 2.47
CA ASP A 19 -8.60 -12.11 1.36
C ASP A 19 -8.24 -10.71 1.86
N GLU A 20 -8.80 -10.31 3.01
CA GLU A 20 -8.53 -9.01 3.63
C GLU A 20 -7.10 -8.94 4.18
N VAL A 21 -6.59 -10.04 4.76
CA VAL A 21 -5.18 -10.13 5.17
C VAL A 21 -4.26 -9.95 3.97
N PHE A 22 -4.50 -10.68 2.87
CA PHE A 22 -3.68 -10.55 1.67
C PHE A 22 -3.78 -9.16 1.03
N ARG A 23 -4.98 -8.58 0.96
CA ARG A 23 -5.20 -7.23 0.44
C ARG A 23 -4.39 -6.20 1.22
N SER A 24 -4.43 -6.26 2.55
CA SER A 24 -3.71 -5.35 3.46
C SER A 24 -2.18 -5.52 3.35
N GLU A 25 -1.69 -6.76 3.35
CA GLU A 25 -0.24 -7.01 3.21
C GLU A 25 0.27 -6.58 1.83
N LEU A 26 -0.51 -6.79 0.76
CA LEU A 26 -0.16 -6.31 -0.57
C LEU A 26 -0.14 -4.78 -0.64
N GLU A 27 -1.13 -4.12 -0.07
CA GLU A 27 -1.19 -2.66 0.02
C GLU A 27 0.04 -2.11 0.76
N ASN A 28 0.41 -2.70 1.89
CA ASN A 28 1.61 -2.30 2.64
C ASN A 28 2.89 -2.49 1.83
N ALA A 29 3.06 -3.64 1.16
CA ALA A 29 4.23 -3.91 0.34
C ALA A 29 4.36 -2.93 -0.84
N VAL A 30 3.26 -2.64 -1.52
CA VAL A 30 3.24 -1.67 -2.63
C VAL A 30 3.56 -0.27 -2.12
N ASN A 31 2.97 0.15 -1.00
CA ASN A 31 3.25 1.45 -0.39
C ASN A 31 4.72 1.59 0.06
N GLU A 32 5.33 0.52 0.55
CA GLU A 32 6.75 0.49 0.90
C GLU A 32 7.64 0.70 -0.33
N VAL A 33 7.39 -0.06 -1.40
CA VAL A 33 8.13 0.09 -2.67
C VAL A 33 7.99 1.50 -3.22
N LEU A 34 6.77 2.04 -3.30
CA LEU A 34 6.53 3.40 -3.80
C LEU A 34 7.22 4.47 -2.94
N SER A 35 7.23 4.29 -1.61
CA SER A 35 7.94 5.20 -0.71
C SER A 35 9.46 5.14 -0.95
N THR A 36 10.02 3.95 -1.12
CA THR A 36 11.44 3.75 -1.43
C THR A 36 11.81 4.36 -2.78
N GLU A 37 11.01 4.15 -3.82
CA GLU A 37 11.22 4.74 -5.14
C GLU A 37 11.14 6.27 -5.09
N LEU A 38 10.18 6.83 -4.35
CA LEU A 38 10.08 8.27 -4.16
C LEU A 38 11.30 8.85 -3.43
N THR A 39 11.81 8.17 -2.41
CA THR A 39 13.09 8.54 -1.76
C THR A 39 14.24 8.52 -2.77
N ALA A 40 14.35 7.45 -3.57
CA ALA A 40 15.42 7.34 -4.56
C ALA A 40 15.33 8.43 -5.64
N PHE A 41 14.12 8.77 -6.08
CA PHE A 41 13.88 9.83 -7.07
C PHE A 41 14.23 11.21 -6.53
N LEU A 42 13.73 11.55 -5.32
CA LEU A 42 13.98 12.84 -4.69
C LEU A 42 15.41 12.97 -4.13
N ASN A 43 16.07 11.85 -3.90
CA ASN A 43 17.39 11.74 -3.28
C ASN A 43 17.45 12.35 -1.86
N TYR A 44 16.33 12.29 -1.14
CA TYR A 44 16.25 12.65 0.28
C TYR A 44 15.09 11.93 0.99
N GLU A 45 15.30 11.65 2.28
CA GLU A 45 14.29 10.99 3.11
C GLU A 45 13.18 11.94 3.57
N LYS A 46 12.04 11.39 3.98
CA LYS A 46 10.96 12.20 4.52
C LYS A 46 11.46 13.05 5.71
N TYR A 47 11.28 14.36 5.61
CA TYR A 47 11.74 15.38 6.57
C TYR A 47 13.26 15.58 6.66
N ASP A 48 14.04 15.00 5.76
CA ASP A 48 15.47 15.30 5.69
C ASP A 48 15.68 16.78 5.29
N TYR A 49 16.63 17.44 5.96
CA TYR A 49 17.04 18.80 5.68
C TYR A 49 17.59 18.95 4.25
N SER A 50 18.20 17.89 3.70
CA SER A 50 18.70 17.86 2.32
C SER A 50 17.62 18.12 1.27
N GLY A 51 16.35 17.86 1.59
CA GLY A 51 15.20 18.17 0.73
C GLY A 51 14.78 19.65 0.74
N ARG A 52 15.37 20.49 1.59
CA ARG A 52 15.01 21.92 1.64
C ARG A 52 15.64 22.67 0.46
N ASN A 53 14.84 23.49 -0.22
CA ASN A 53 15.25 24.24 -1.40
C ASN A 53 15.73 23.34 -2.57
N SER A 54 15.32 22.07 -2.61
CA SER A 54 15.64 21.12 -3.70
C SER A 54 14.91 21.43 -5.01
N GLY A 55 13.83 22.23 -4.95
CA GLY A 55 12.94 22.50 -6.09
C GLY A 55 11.79 21.51 -6.25
N ASP A 56 11.85 20.34 -5.58
CA ASP A 56 10.77 19.34 -5.57
C ASP A 56 10.54 18.77 -4.16
N SER A 57 9.28 18.83 -3.71
CA SER A 57 8.88 18.59 -2.33
C SER A 57 7.83 17.48 -2.24
N ARG A 58 8.00 16.57 -1.27
CA ARG A 58 6.97 15.59 -0.93
C ARG A 58 5.66 16.30 -0.55
N ASN A 59 4.60 16.06 -1.30
CA ASN A 59 3.34 16.80 -1.20
C ASN A 59 2.14 15.92 -0.78
N GLY A 60 2.33 15.09 0.24
CA GLY A 60 1.29 14.21 0.75
C GLY A 60 1.09 12.94 -0.08
N PHE A 61 -0.14 12.40 -0.06
CA PHE A 61 -0.52 11.17 -0.74
C PHE A 61 -1.91 11.30 -1.35
N TYR A 62 -2.21 10.47 -2.34
CA TYR A 62 -3.53 10.37 -2.95
C TYR A 62 -4.13 9.02 -2.61
N GLY A 63 -5.27 9.01 -1.92
CA GLY A 63 -6.02 7.79 -1.66
C GLY A 63 -6.75 7.31 -2.91
N ILE A 64 -6.71 6.02 -3.18
CA ILE A 64 -7.56 5.40 -4.21
C ILE A 64 -8.89 5.03 -3.52
N PRO A 65 -10.04 5.62 -3.92
CA PRO A 65 -11.33 5.30 -3.32
C PRO A 65 -11.70 3.82 -3.45
N GLU A 66 -12.21 3.21 -2.37
CA GLU A 66 -12.72 1.82 -2.36
C GLU A 66 -13.76 1.55 -3.46
N THR A 67 -14.53 2.59 -3.83
CA THR A 67 -15.55 2.52 -4.88
C THR A 67 -14.97 2.21 -6.26
N LEU A 68 -13.76 2.66 -6.57
CA LEU A 68 -13.09 2.36 -7.84
C LEU A 68 -12.49 0.95 -7.87
N ALA A 69 -12.04 0.45 -6.71
CA ALA A 69 -11.50 -0.91 -6.59
C ALA A 69 -12.59 -1.98 -6.79
N MET A 70 -13.76 -1.81 -6.16
CA MET A 70 -14.91 -2.72 -6.25
C MET A 70 -15.51 -2.80 -7.66
N VAL A 71 -15.58 -1.68 -8.39
CA VAL A 71 -16.10 -1.65 -9.77
C VAL A 71 -15.23 -2.50 -10.71
N SER A 72 -13.90 -2.41 -10.59
CA SER A 72 -12.97 -3.21 -11.40
C SER A 72 -12.98 -4.72 -11.09
N MET A 73 -13.45 -5.11 -9.89
CA MET A 73 -13.61 -6.50 -9.49
C MET A 73 -14.97 -7.05 -9.94
N THR A 74 -16.02 -6.24 -9.91
CA THR A 74 -17.38 -6.59 -10.38
C THR A 74 -17.42 -6.78 -11.91
N GLU A 75 -16.66 -5.99 -12.67
CA GLU A 75 -16.57 -6.15 -14.13
C GLU A 75 -15.83 -7.43 -14.56
N ARG A 76 -15.01 -8.03 -13.67
CA ARG A 76 -14.31 -9.30 -13.94
C ARG A 76 -15.13 -10.54 -13.60
N THR A 77 -16.16 -10.44 -12.77
CA THR A 77 -17.04 -11.56 -12.41
C THR A 77 -18.23 -11.75 -13.36
N ASN A 78 -18.53 -10.77 -14.22
CA ASN A 78 -19.65 -10.84 -15.17
C ASN A 78 -19.29 -11.47 -16.54
N HIS A 79 -18.12 -12.11 -16.66
CA HIS A 79 -17.68 -12.81 -17.88
C HIS A 79 -17.51 -14.34 -17.70
N VAL A 80 -18.40 -14.96 -16.92
CA VAL A 80 -18.59 -16.42 -16.88
C VAL A 80 -20.07 -16.76 -17.07
#